data_AF-A0A6B2LQL8-F1
#
_entry.id   AF-A0A6B2LQL8-F1
#
_cell.length_a   1.000
_cell.length_b   1.000
_cell.length_c   1.000
_cell.angle_alpha   90.00
_cell.angle_beta   90.00
_cell.angle_gamma   90.00
#
_symmetry.space_group_name_H-M   'P 1'
#
loop_
_entity.id
_entity.type
_entity.pdbx_description
1 polymer ?
#
loop_
_entity_poly.entity_id
_entity_poly.type
_entity_poly.pdbx_seq_one_letter_code
_entity_poly.pdbx_strand_id
1 'polypeptide(L)'
;MAQKKEEDVSLGVGYHDVLKAHERIKSVIHRTPLLKSHTLNEMTNLELFIKPENFQKVGAFKFRGASNAVASLTPEEAKKGVVTHSSGNHAQAIALAARMRGIPAYIVMPSNAPLTKRKAVEGYGGYHLLSFL
;
A
#
# COMPACT_ATOMS: atom_id res chain seq x y z
N MET A 1 18.30 -38.80 21.94
CA MET A 1 18.26 -37.48 21.29
C MET A 1 16.96 -37.38 20.51
N ALA A 2 15.96 -36.66 21.02
CA ALA A 2 14.70 -36.46 20.32
C ALA A 2 14.90 -35.33 19.30
N GLN A 3 14.76 -35.66 18.01
CA GLN A 3 14.65 -34.67 16.95
C GLN A 3 13.35 -33.89 17.15
N LYS A 4 13.45 -32.60 17.50
CA LYS A 4 12.32 -31.68 17.39
C LYS A 4 11.99 -31.57 15.90
N LYS A 5 10.81 -32.06 15.51
CA LYS A 5 10.18 -31.70 14.23
C LYS A 5 10.04 -30.18 14.22
N GLU A 6 10.65 -29.52 13.25
CA GLU A 6 10.27 -28.16 12.87
C GLU A 6 8.82 -28.21 12.41
N GLU A 7 7.93 -27.63 13.21
CA GLU A 7 6.55 -27.39 12.79
C GLU A 7 6.59 -26.34 11.68
N ASP A 8 6.17 -26.74 10.48
CA ASP A 8 6.03 -25.88 9.32
C ASP A 8 4.91 -24.86 9.60
N VAL A 9 5.31 -23.68 10.10
CA VAL A 9 4.38 -22.59 10.38
C VAL A 9 3.90 -22.02 9.05
N SER A 10 2.71 -22.41 8.62
CA SER A 10 2.03 -21.81 7.47
C SER A 10 1.74 -20.32 7.75
N LEU A 11 2.49 -19.43 7.10
CA LEU A 11 2.40 -17.97 7.28
C LEU A 11 1.15 -17.35 6.64
N GLY A 12 0.24 -18.15 6.07
CA GLY A 12 -1.02 -17.69 5.42
C GLY A 12 -0.85 -16.90 4.12
N VAL A 13 0.35 -16.41 3.83
CA VAL A 13 0.74 -15.70 2.59
C VAL A 13 2.10 -16.22 2.14
N GLY A 14 2.21 -16.65 0.87
CA GLY A 14 3.43 -17.20 0.30
C GLY A 14 4.02 -16.37 -0.84
N TYR A 15 5.19 -16.80 -1.32
CA TYR A 15 5.87 -16.20 -2.47
C TYR A 15 4.97 -16.08 -3.71
N HIS A 16 4.17 -17.10 -4.00
CA HIS A 16 3.25 -17.11 -5.13
C HIS A 16 2.17 -16.01 -5.03
N ASP A 17 1.76 -15.62 -3.83
CA ASP A 17 0.79 -14.53 -3.65
C ASP A 17 1.41 -13.17 -3.99
N VAL A 18 2.71 -13.00 -3.71
CA VAL A 18 3.47 -11.80 -4.13
C VAL A 18 3.59 -11.72 -5.65
N LEU A 19 3.84 -12.84 -6.33
CA LEU A 19 3.86 -12.89 -7.80
C LEU A 19 2.50 -12.54 -8.40
N LYS A 20 1.42 -13.13 -7.89
CA LYS A 20 0.05 -12.79 -8.31
C LYS A 20 -0.25 -11.31 -8.08
N ALA A 21 0.17 -10.77 -6.93
CA ALA A 21 0.00 -9.35 -6.63
C ALA A 21 0.78 -8.47 -7.60
N HIS A 22 2.03 -8.83 -7.96
CA HIS A 22 2.83 -8.10 -8.93
C HIS A 22 2.12 -8.02 -10.29
N GLU A 23 1.67 -9.15 -10.82
CA GLU A 23 0.97 -9.22 -12.10
C GLU A 23 -0.29 -8.36 -12.12
N ARG A 24 -1.05 -8.35 -11.03
CA ARG A 24 -2.27 -7.55 -10.90
C ARG A 24 -2.02 -6.05 -10.91
N ILE A 25 -0.91 -5.59 -10.33
CA ILE A 25 -0.68 -4.15 -10.08
C ILE A 25 0.38 -3.52 -11.00
N LYS A 26 1.15 -4.30 -11.76
CA LYS A 26 2.33 -3.80 -12.51
C LYS A 26 2.04 -2.64 -13.47
N SER A 27 0.83 -2.55 -14.03
CA SER A 27 0.43 -1.47 -14.93
C SER A 27 0.10 -0.16 -14.20
N VAL A 28 -0.18 -0.22 -12.89
CA VAL A 28 -0.63 0.94 -12.11
C VAL A 28 0.40 1.43 -11.10
N ILE A 29 1.41 0.63 -10.73
CA ILE A 29 2.47 1.06 -9.80
C ILE A 29 3.67 1.67 -10.52
N HIS A 30 4.45 2.48 -9.83
CA HIS A 30 5.81 2.81 -10.27
C HIS A 30 6.78 1.67 -9.93
N ARG A 31 7.65 1.31 -10.88
CA ARG A 31 8.88 0.58 -10.56
C ARG A 31 9.90 1.57 -10.03
N THR A 32 9.82 1.85 -8.73
CA THR A 32 10.77 2.73 -8.02
C THR A 32 12.21 2.26 -8.26
N PRO A 33 13.18 3.18 -8.38
CA PRO A 33 14.58 2.82 -8.66
C PRO A 33 15.20 2.04 -7.49
N LEU A 34 16.42 1.55 -7.67
CA LEU A 34 17.33 1.21 -6.58
C LEU A 34 18.42 2.27 -6.54
N LEU A 35 18.59 2.92 -5.40
CA LEU A 35 19.60 3.95 -5.21
C LEU A 35 20.76 3.38 -4.41
N LYS A 36 21.96 3.88 -4.70
CA LYS A 36 23.16 3.65 -3.90
C LYS A 36 23.58 4.95 -3.25
N SER A 37 24.27 4.88 -2.11
CA SER A 37 24.87 6.03 -1.46
C SER A 37 26.32 5.70 -1.13
N HIS A 38 27.25 6.43 -1.74
CA HIS A 38 28.68 6.24 -1.51
C HIS A 38 29.03 6.44 -0.03
N THR A 39 28.53 7.53 0.57
CA THR A 39 28.73 7.84 1.99
C THR A 39 28.23 6.72 2.91
N LEU A 40 27.04 6.16 2.66
CA LEU A 40 26.53 5.07 3.50
C LEU A 40 27.36 3.79 3.33
N ASN A 41 27.85 3.52 2.12
CA ASN A 41 28.71 2.37 1.88
C ASN A 41 30.05 2.50 2.64
N GLU A 42 30.66 3.68 2.63
CA GLU A 42 31.90 3.97 3.38
C GLU A 42 31.68 3.85 4.89
N MET A 43 30.60 4.42 5.42
CA MET A 43 30.28 4.38 6.85
C MET A 43 30.03 2.96 7.38
N THR A 44 29.56 2.06 6.53
CA THR A 44 29.17 0.70 6.94
C THR A 44 30.12 -0.38 6.45
N ASN A 45 31.05 -0.06 5.55
CA ASN A 45 31.89 -1.00 4.82
C ASN A 45 31.06 -2.09 4.09
N LEU A 46 29.90 -1.72 3.56
CA LEU A 46 28.95 -2.59 2.85
C LEU A 46 28.48 -1.94 1.54
N GLU A 47 27.94 -2.75 0.62
CA GLU A 47 27.20 -2.22 -0.53
C GLU A 47 25.70 -2.13 -0.21
N LEU A 48 25.23 -0.93 0.13
CA LEU A 48 23.85 -0.68 0.50
C LEU A 48 23.01 -0.20 -0.68
N PHE A 49 21.81 -0.77 -0.78
CA PHE A 49 20.81 -0.40 -1.77
C PHE A 49 19.57 0.13 -1.07
N ILE A 50 19.09 1.29 -1.49
CA ILE A 50 17.88 1.92 -0.99
C ILE A 50 16.77 1.67 -2.00
N LYS A 51 15.62 1.19 -1.51
CA LYS A 51 14.37 1.11 -2.26
C LYS A 51 13.44 2.26 -1.86
N PRO A 52 13.52 3.44 -2.52
CA PRO A 52 12.80 4.65 -2.11
C PRO A 52 11.31 4.56 -2.47
N GLU A 53 10.52 3.90 -1.62
CA GLU A 53 9.07 3.80 -1.81
C GLU A 53 8.33 5.12 -1.53
N ASN A 54 9.03 6.16 -1.08
CA ASN A 54 8.54 7.53 -1.10
C ASN A 54 8.35 8.08 -2.53
N PHE A 55 8.89 7.42 -3.57
CA PHE A 55 8.64 7.76 -4.98
C PHE A 55 7.47 6.99 -5.62
N GLN A 56 6.86 6.08 -4.86
CA GLN A 56 5.63 5.43 -5.30
C GLN A 56 4.48 6.44 -5.34
N LYS A 57 3.42 6.14 -6.10
CA LYS A 57 2.14 6.87 -5.98
C LYS A 57 1.72 7.01 -4.52
N VAL A 58 1.10 8.14 -4.21
CA VAL A 58 0.78 8.61 -2.84
C VAL A 58 1.99 8.81 -1.92
N GLY A 59 3.21 8.79 -2.47
CA GLY A 59 4.44 8.98 -1.73
C GLY A 59 4.78 7.85 -0.76
N ALA A 60 4.25 6.63 -0.98
CA ALA A 60 4.47 5.50 -0.07
C ALA A 60 4.22 4.13 -0.72
N PHE A 61 4.87 3.10 -0.17
CA PHE A 61 4.70 1.70 -0.60
C PHE A 61 3.25 1.19 -0.49
N LYS A 62 2.44 1.82 0.36
CA LYS A 62 1.06 1.39 0.66
C LYS A 62 0.16 1.35 -0.57
N PHE A 63 0.49 2.09 -1.62
CA PHE A 63 -0.22 1.99 -2.90
C PHE A 63 -0.23 0.58 -3.46
N ARG A 64 0.88 -0.18 -3.32
CA ARG A 64 1.00 -1.55 -3.85
C ARG A 64 -0.05 -2.49 -3.26
N GLY A 65 -0.16 -2.49 -1.92
CA GLY A 65 -1.12 -3.33 -1.21
C GLY A 65 -2.57 -2.89 -1.46
N ALA A 66 -2.83 -1.57 -1.43
CA ALA A 66 -4.15 -1.04 -1.70
C ALA A 66 -4.62 -1.36 -3.13
N SER A 67 -3.79 -1.14 -4.14
CA SER A 67 -4.12 -1.48 -5.53
C SER A 67 -4.31 -2.98 -5.70
N ASN A 68 -3.50 -3.81 -5.03
CA ASN A 68 -3.66 -5.26 -5.08
C ASN A 68 -4.99 -5.71 -4.49
N ALA A 69 -5.32 -5.26 -3.29
CA ALA A 69 -6.56 -5.61 -2.60
C ALA A 69 -7.78 -5.12 -3.39
N VAL A 70 -7.78 -3.84 -3.77
CA VAL A 70 -8.87 -3.24 -4.54
C VAL A 70 -9.04 -3.96 -5.87
N ALA A 71 -7.98 -4.30 -6.61
CA ALA A 71 -8.09 -5.01 -7.88
C ALA A 71 -8.43 -6.50 -7.74
N SER A 72 -8.30 -7.10 -6.56
CA SER A 72 -8.63 -8.51 -6.32
C SER A 72 -10.12 -8.75 -6.10
N LEU A 73 -10.88 -7.71 -5.76
CA LEU A 73 -12.32 -7.82 -5.53
C LEU A 73 -13.03 -8.33 -6.79
N THR A 74 -14.05 -9.17 -6.63
CA THR A 74 -14.96 -9.52 -7.72
C THR A 74 -15.75 -8.29 -8.19
N PRO A 75 -16.35 -8.30 -9.39
CA PRO A 75 -17.25 -7.22 -9.82
C PRO A 75 -18.37 -6.94 -8.81
N GLU A 76 -18.92 -7.98 -8.19
CA GLU A 76 -20.01 -7.91 -7.22
C GLU A 76 -19.56 -7.26 -5.90
N GLU A 77 -18.37 -7.61 -5.41
CA GLU A 77 -17.77 -6.97 -4.23
C GLU A 77 -17.42 -5.51 -4.53
N ALA A 78 -16.82 -5.24 -5.68
CA ALA A 78 -16.35 -3.91 -6.05
C ALA A 78 -17.50 -2.89 -6.18
N LYS A 79 -18.70 -3.32 -6.63
CA LYS A 79 -19.90 -2.48 -6.67
C LYS A 79 -20.31 -1.94 -5.30
N LYS A 80 -19.98 -2.64 -4.20
CA LYS A 80 -20.26 -2.19 -2.84
C LYS A 80 -19.31 -1.07 -2.38
N GLY A 81 -18.23 -0.84 -3.12
CA GLY A 81 -17.16 0.08 -2.74
C GLY A 81 -16.23 -0.50 -1.66
N VAL A 82 -15.31 0.33 -1.19
CA VAL A 82 -14.34 -0.05 -0.15
C VAL A 82 -14.33 0.94 1.00
N VAL A 83 -14.04 0.45 2.21
CA VAL A 83 -13.90 1.27 3.41
C VAL A 83 -12.55 1.02 4.08
N THR A 84 -11.94 2.05 4.63
CA THR A 84 -10.76 1.92 5.49
C THR A 84 -10.72 3.02 6.54
N HIS A 85 -9.93 2.82 7.59
CA HIS A 85 -9.56 3.86 8.55
C HIS A 85 -8.04 4.09 8.51
N SER A 86 -7.61 5.33 8.35
CA SER A 86 -6.18 5.69 8.38
C SER A 86 -5.98 7.19 8.43
N SER A 87 -4.99 7.66 9.20
CA SER A 87 -4.60 9.08 9.24
C SER A 87 -3.72 9.53 8.06
N GLY A 88 -3.43 8.69 7.06
CA GLY A 88 -2.49 9.08 6.00
C GLY A 88 -2.30 8.14 4.82
N ASN A 89 -1.09 7.57 4.70
CA ASN A 89 -0.64 6.94 3.46
C ASN A 89 -1.56 5.80 3.00
N HIS A 90 -2.19 5.06 3.93
CA HIS A 90 -3.13 4.00 3.55
C HIS A 90 -4.46 4.57 3.05
N ALA A 91 -4.97 5.62 3.69
CA ALA A 91 -6.15 6.37 3.25
C ALA A 91 -5.97 6.90 1.82
N GLN A 92 -4.84 7.55 1.53
CA GLN A 92 -4.53 8.01 0.16
C GLN A 92 -4.41 6.84 -0.83
N ALA A 93 -3.76 5.75 -0.42
CA ALA A 93 -3.57 4.58 -1.25
C ALA A 93 -4.89 3.92 -1.65
N ILE A 94 -5.83 3.74 -0.71
CA ILE A 94 -7.16 3.18 -0.98
C ILE A 94 -7.99 4.15 -1.82
N ALA A 95 -7.99 5.45 -1.49
CA ALA A 95 -8.71 6.46 -2.26
C ALA A 95 -8.26 6.46 -3.74
N LEU A 96 -6.94 6.48 -3.98
CA LEU A 96 -6.41 6.44 -5.35
C LEU A 96 -6.73 5.11 -6.05
N ALA A 97 -6.56 3.97 -5.37
CA ALA A 97 -6.83 2.65 -5.96
C ALA A 97 -8.32 2.48 -6.34
N ALA A 98 -9.23 2.91 -5.47
CA ALA A 98 -10.66 2.88 -5.72
C ALA A 98 -11.06 3.80 -6.88
N ARG A 99 -10.53 5.02 -6.92
CA ARG A 99 -10.72 5.94 -8.05
C ARG A 99 -10.26 5.32 -9.36
N MET A 100 -9.08 4.70 -9.39
CA MET A 100 -8.56 4.05 -10.60
C MET A 100 -9.41 2.86 -11.05
N ARG A 101 -10.04 2.14 -10.11
CA ARG A 101 -10.99 1.05 -10.42
C ARG A 101 -12.40 1.57 -10.76
N GLY A 102 -12.70 2.84 -10.48
CA GLY A 102 -14.03 3.43 -10.70
C GLY A 102 -15.08 3.00 -9.68
N ILE A 103 -14.67 2.77 -8.42
CA ILE A 103 -15.58 2.35 -7.34
C ILE A 103 -15.56 3.34 -6.16
N PRO A 104 -16.64 3.40 -5.33
CA PRO A 104 -16.68 4.27 -4.17
C PRO A 104 -15.62 3.90 -3.12
N ALA A 105 -15.07 4.94 -2.46
CA ALA A 105 -14.19 4.79 -1.31
C ALA A 105 -14.67 5.63 -0.12
N TYR A 106 -14.81 4.97 1.02
CA TYR A 106 -15.19 5.57 2.31
C TYR A 106 -13.97 5.56 3.23
N ILE A 107 -13.50 6.74 3.65
CA ILE A 107 -12.21 6.87 4.33
C ILE A 107 -12.41 7.55 5.67
N VAL A 108 -12.24 6.79 6.75
CA VAL A 108 -12.28 7.34 8.11
C VAL A 108 -10.89 7.89 8.46
N MET A 109 -10.80 9.18 8.75
CA MET A 109 -9.55 9.82 9.19
C MET A 109 -9.79 10.57 10.51
N PRO A 110 -8.85 10.57 11.46
CA PRO A 110 -9.00 11.35 12.68
C PRO A 110 -8.99 12.85 12.38
N SER A 111 -9.70 13.61 13.22
CA SER A 111 -9.85 15.07 13.11
C SER A 111 -8.50 15.81 13.00
N ASN A 112 -7.51 15.31 13.74
CA ASN A 112 -6.15 15.83 13.84
C ASN A 112 -5.19 15.32 12.74
N ALA A 113 -5.67 14.58 11.74
CA ALA A 113 -4.82 14.14 10.64
C ALA A 113 -4.24 15.34 9.87
N PRO A 114 -2.97 15.29 9.42
CA PRO A 114 -2.37 16.40 8.69
C PRO A 114 -3.22 16.86 7.52
N LEU A 115 -3.46 18.18 7.41
CA LEU A 115 -4.33 18.76 6.38
C LEU A 115 -3.93 18.34 4.96
N THR A 116 -2.63 18.24 4.69
CA THR A 116 -2.09 17.78 3.41
C THR A 116 -2.55 16.37 3.06
N LYS A 117 -2.66 15.48 4.05
CA LYS A 117 -3.10 14.09 3.86
C LYS A 117 -4.60 14.00 3.64
N ARG A 118 -5.40 14.81 4.34
CA ARG A 118 -6.85 14.93 4.13
C ARG A 118 -7.16 15.44 2.73
N LYS A 119 -6.54 16.56 2.32
CA LYS A 119 -6.69 17.12 0.97
C LYS A 119 -6.28 16.16 -0.14
N ALA A 120 -5.22 15.37 0.07
CA ALA A 120 -4.83 14.35 -0.90
C ALA A 120 -5.91 13.27 -1.08
N VAL A 121 -6.53 12.81 0.01
CA VAL A 121 -7.66 11.85 -0.04
C VAL A 121 -8.86 12.45 -0.76
N GLU A 122 -9.23 13.70 -0.44
CA GLU A 122 -10.32 14.43 -1.10
C GLU A 122 -10.04 14.57 -2.61
N GLY A 123 -8.82 14.95 -3.00
CA GLY A 123 -8.41 15.09 -4.40
C GLY A 123 -8.39 13.76 -5.18
N TYR A 124 -8.32 12.63 -4.48
CA TYR A 124 -8.50 11.31 -5.08
C TYR A 124 -9.96 10.83 -5.09
N GLY A 125 -10.92 11.65 -4.66
CA GLY A 125 -12.33 11.27 -4.64
C GLY A 125 -12.67 10.32 -3.49
N GLY A 126 -11.99 10.40 -2.34
CA GLY A 126 -12.48 9.78 -1.11
C GLY A 126 -13.76 10.47 -0.65
N TYR A 127 -14.91 9.96 -1.10
CA TYR A 127 -16.20 10.66 -1.05
C TYR A 127 -16.75 10.92 0.37
N HIS A 128 -16.27 10.21 1.39
CA HIS A 128 -16.76 10.36 2.75
C HIS A 128 -15.62 10.30 3.76
N LEU A 129 -14.98 11.46 3.98
CA LEU A 129 -14.09 11.69 5.10
C LEU A 129 -14.92 11.78 6.39
N LEU A 130 -15.10 10.64 7.05
CA LEU A 130 -15.72 10.60 8.36
C LEU A 130 -14.65 10.92 9.40
N SER A 131 -14.75 12.12 9.97
CA SER A 131 -13.92 12.58 11.07
C SER A 131 -14.62 12.24 12.39
N PHE A 132 -13.99 11.43 13.23
CA PHE A 132 -14.39 11.24 14.62
C PHE A 132 -13.32 11.84 15.54
N LEU A 133 -13.77 12.28 16.72
CA LEU A 133 -13.08 13.11 17.71
C LEU A 133 -11.62 12.70 17.94
#